data_AF-A0A967MS75-F1
#
_entry.id   AF-A0A967MS75-F1
#
_cell.length_a   1.000
_cell.length_b   1.000
_cell.length_c   1.000
_cell.angle_alpha   90.00
_cell.angle_beta   90.00
_cell.angle_gamma   90.00
#
_symmetry.space_group_name_H-M   'P 1'
#
loop_
_entity.id
_entity.type
_entity.pdbx_description
1 polymer ?
#
loop_
_entity_poly.entity_id
_entity_poly.type
_entity_poly.pdbx_seq_one_letter_code
_entity_poly.pdbx_strand_id
1 'polypeptide(L)'
;GKSLEKPLSSRRELLDADVSLEFGSTYLRILLDQLEENPILAAAAYNAGPHRVARWRPAEQNMAADLWIENVPFRETREYLRRVIAYTTIYEQRP
;
A
#
# COMPACT_ATOMS: atom_id res chain seq x y z
N GLY A 1 2.72 -16.15 7.40
CA GLY A 1 1.88 -14.97 7.15
C GLY A 1 0.49 -15.27 7.62
N LYS A 2 -0.12 -14.36 8.40
CA LYS A 2 -1.51 -14.52 8.86
C LYS A 2 -2.42 -14.62 7.62
N SER A 3 -2.98 -15.81 7.38
CA SER A 3 -4.03 -16.00 6.39
C SER A 3 -5.34 -15.53 7.03
N LEU A 4 -6.23 -14.90 6.26
CA LEU A 4 -7.56 -14.59 6.73
C LEU A 4 -8.27 -15.92 7.04
N GLU A 5 -8.57 -16.16 8.31
CA GLU A 5 -9.15 -17.44 8.75
C GLU A 5 -10.56 -17.66 8.20
N LYS A 6 -11.25 -16.59 7.81
CA LYS A 6 -12.61 -16.63 7.29
C LYS A 6 -12.65 -16.27 5.80
N PRO A 7 -13.08 -17.19 4.92
CA PRO A 7 -13.35 -16.84 3.53
C PRO A 7 -14.59 -15.94 3.42
N LEU A 8 -14.55 -14.98 2.48
CA LEU A 8 -15.74 -14.18 2.13
C LEU A 8 -16.80 -15.10 1.55
N SER A 9 -18.01 -15.06 2.09
CA SER A 9 -19.13 -15.84 1.52
C SER A 9 -19.75 -15.11 0.33
N SER A 10 -19.65 -13.78 0.28
CA SER A 10 -19.99 -12.96 -0.89
C SER A 10 -19.18 -11.64 -0.95
N ARG A 11 -19.07 -11.04 -2.14
CA ARG A 11 -18.42 -9.72 -2.30
C ARG A 11 -19.16 -8.59 -1.57
N ARG A 12 -20.45 -8.78 -1.23
CA ARG A 12 -21.24 -7.77 -0.52
C ARG A 12 -20.77 -7.56 0.91
N GLU A 13 -20.11 -8.56 1.51
CA GLU A 13 -19.51 -8.43 2.85
C GLU A 13 -18.43 -7.34 2.90
N LEU A 14 -17.77 -7.03 1.79
CA LEU A 14 -16.81 -5.91 1.74
C LEU A 14 -17.47 -4.53 1.92
N LEU A 15 -18.80 -4.43 1.85
CA LEU A 15 -19.50 -3.18 2.16
C LEU A 15 -19.67 -2.97 3.66
N ASP A 16 -19.45 -4.01 4.48
CA ASP A 16 -19.35 -3.89 5.92
C ASP A 16 -17.98 -3.30 6.30
N ALA A 17 -18.00 -2.30 7.19
CA ALA A 17 -16.81 -1.54 7.55
C ALA A 17 -15.77 -2.40 8.27
N ASP A 18 -16.20 -3.27 9.17
CA ASP A 18 -15.30 -4.10 9.97
C ASP A 18 -14.64 -5.17 9.09
N VAL A 19 -15.42 -5.78 8.18
CA VAL A 19 -14.89 -6.73 7.21
C VAL A 19 -13.90 -6.05 6.25
N SER A 20 -14.24 -4.88 5.70
CA SER A 20 -13.32 -4.12 4.84
C SER A 20 -12.02 -3.76 5.55
N LEU A 21 -12.11 -3.34 6.82
CA LEU A 21 -10.95 -2.97 7.62
C LEU A 21 -10.05 -4.18 7.90
N GLU A 22 -10.62 -5.33 8.28
CA GLU A 22 -9.87 -6.57 8.54
C GLU A 22 -9.14 -7.05 7.28
N PHE A 23 -9.84 -7.15 6.15
CA PHE A 23 -9.25 -7.61 4.90
C PHE A 23 -8.21 -6.62 4.37
N GLY A 24 -8.53 -5.32 4.38
CA GLY A 24 -7.64 -4.26 3.89
C GLY A 24 -6.35 -4.17 4.72
N SER A 25 -6.45 -4.17 6.05
CA SER A 25 -5.27 -4.13 6.93
C SER A 25 -4.44 -5.41 6.85
N THR A 26 -5.09 -6.58 6.72
CA THR A 26 -4.37 -7.84 6.53
C THR A 26 -3.60 -7.85 5.20
N TYR A 27 -4.22 -7.40 4.11
CA TYR A 27 -3.54 -7.31 2.83
C TYR A 27 -2.40 -6.29 2.86
N LEU A 28 -2.59 -5.14 3.52
CA LEU A 28 -1.54 -4.15 3.71
C LEU A 28 -0.35 -4.72 4.50
N ARG A 29 -0.59 -5.51 5.56
CA ARG A 29 0.46 -6.22 6.31
C ARG A 29 1.23 -7.19 5.41
N ILE A 30 0.55 -7.98 4.58
CA ILE A 30 1.22 -8.89 3.63
C ILE A 30 2.17 -8.10 2.71
N LEU A 31 1.75 -6.94 2.22
CA LEU A 31 2.58 -6.10 1.36
C LEU A 31 3.78 -5.50 2.10
N LEU A 32 3.61 -5.08 3.35
CA LEU A 32 4.71 -4.60 4.20
C LEU A 32 5.75 -5.70 4.42
N ASP A 33 5.32 -6.91 4.79
CA ASP A 33 6.20 -8.05 4.99
C ASP A 33 6.98 -8.40 3.71
N GLN A 34 6.33 -8.29 2.53
CA GLN A 34 6.95 -8.55 1.22
C GLN A 34 7.93 -7.46 0.76
N LEU A 35 7.78 -6.24 1.27
CA LEU A 35 8.50 -5.05 0.80
C LEU A 35 9.39 -4.47 1.88
N GLU A 36 9.92 -5.32 2.76
CA GLU A 36 10.94 -4.98 3.76
C GLU A 36 10.48 -3.87 4.71
N GLU A 37 9.21 -3.91 5.13
CA GLU A 37 8.54 -2.90 5.97
C GLU A 37 8.57 -1.48 5.36
N ASN A 38 8.80 -1.33 4.05
CA ASN A 38 8.79 -0.02 3.40
C ASN A 38 7.35 0.46 3.12
N PRO A 39 6.85 1.51 3.82
CA PRO A 39 5.46 1.93 3.72
C PRO A 39 5.12 2.56 2.37
N ILE A 40 6.10 3.19 1.70
CA ILE A 40 5.90 3.82 0.39
C ILE A 40 5.74 2.76 -0.69
N LEU A 41 6.59 1.74 -0.68
CA LEU A 41 6.45 0.61 -1.60
C LEU A 41 5.16 -0.18 -1.35
N ALA A 42 4.81 -0.41 -0.08
CA ALA A 42 3.57 -1.09 0.29
C ALA A 42 2.32 -0.31 -0.16
N ALA A 43 2.27 1.01 0.05
CA ALA A 43 1.19 1.85 -0.43
C ALA A 43 1.09 1.83 -1.98
N ALA A 44 2.22 1.90 -2.67
CA ALA A 44 2.25 1.79 -4.13
C ALA A 44 1.71 0.43 -4.59
N ALA A 45 2.07 -0.66 -3.90
CA ALA A 45 1.66 -2.02 -4.24
C ALA A 45 0.19 -2.27 -3.91
N TYR A 46 -0.36 -1.60 -2.89
CA TYR A 46 -1.77 -1.64 -2.57
C TYR A 46 -2.61 -1.06 -3.71
N ASN A 47 -2.16 0.05 -4.32
CA ASN A 47 -2.85 0.70 -5.44
C ASN A 47 -2.57 0.03 -6.80
N ALA A 48 -1.30 -0.26 -7.12
CA ALA A 48 -0.86 -0.68 -8.44
C ALA A 48 -0.55 -2.18 -8.56
N GLY A 49 -0.55 -2.92 -7.45
CA GLY A 49 -0.18 -4.33 -7.37
C GLY A 49 1.33 -4.57 -7.18
N PRO A 50 1.71 -5.57 -6.36
CA PRO A 50 3.11 -5.83 -6.00
C PRO A 50 4.00 -6.18 -7.20
N HIS A 51 3.46 -6.90 -8.21
CA HIS A 51 4.20 -7.24 -9.42
C HIS A 51 4.63 -6.04 -10.26
N ARG A 52 3.89 -4.92 -10.21
CA ARG A 52 4.28 -3.69 -10.90
C ARG A 52 5.35 -2.97 -10.11
N VAL A 53 5.13 -2.80 -8.81
CA VAL A 53 6.09 -2.14 -7.90
C VAL A 53 7.44 -2.84 -7.89
N ALA A 54 7.47 -4.18 -7.94
CA ALA A 54 8.71 -4.93 -8.07
C ALA A 54 9.53 -4.54 -9.33
N ARG A 55 8.86 -4.23 -10.46
CA ARG A 55 9.52 -3.78 -11.70
C ARG A 55 9.93 -2.31 -11.65
N TRP A 56 9.32 -1.52 -10.77
CA TRP A 56 9.61 -0.11 -10.61
C TRP A 56 10.68 0.15 -9.55
N ARG A 57 11.16 -0.89 -8.85
CA ARG A 57 12.25 -0.73 -7.89
C ARG A 57 13.44 -0.04 -8.56
N PRO A 58 14.02 0.97 -7.90
CA PRO A 58 15.13 1.71 -8.49
C PRO A 58 16.32 0.76 -8.67
N ALA A 59 17.05 0.94 -9.78
CA ALA A 59 18.29 0.19 -10.01
C ALA A 59 19.36 0.52 -8.97
N GLU A 60 19.34 1.76 -8.46
CA GLU A 60 20.21 2.24 -7.39
C GLU A 60 19.54 2.05 -6.03
N GLN A 61 20.25 1.44 -5.08
CA GLN A 61 19.72 1.12 -3.75
C GLN A 61 19.43 2.37 -2.88
N ASN A 62 19.97 3.53 -3.24
CA ASN A 62 19.91 4.76 -2.44
C ASN A 62 19.07 5.87 -3.08
N MET A 63 18.17 5.55 -4.00
CA MET A 63 17.27 6.55 -4.58
C MET A 63 16.35 7.13 -3.49
N ALA A 64 16.30 8.46 -3.39
CA ALA A 64 15.40 9.15 -2.49
C ALA A 64 13.92 8.83 -2.82
N ALA A 65 13.09 8.73 -1.78
CA ALA A 65 11.71 8.26 -1.96
C ALA A 65 10.86 9.20 -2.82
N ASP A 66 11.04 10.50 -2.69
CA ASP A 66 10.38 11.52 -3.52
C ASP A 66 10.76 11.39 -5.00
N LEU A 67 12.04 11.21 -5.30
CA LEU A 67 12.53 10.95 -6.66
C LEU A 67 11.99 9.63 -7.21
N TRP A 68 11.92 8.58 -6.40
CA TRP A 68 11.33 7.32 -6.81
C TRP A 68 9.84 7.49 -7.15
N ILE A 69 9.08 8.20 -6.31
CA ILE A 69 7.65 8.48 -6.54
C ILE A 69 7.46 9.20 -7.87
N GLU A 70 8.26 10.22 -8.20
CA GLU A 70 8.12 10.95 -9.46
C GLU A 70 8.39 10.06 -10.70
N ASN A 71 9.19 9.00 -10.55
CA ASN A 71 9.49 8.04 -11.61
C ASN A 71 8.50 6.87 -11.72
N VAL A 72 7.56 6.70 -10.77
CA VAL A 72 6.51 5.67 -10.89
C VAL A 72 5.70 5.92 -12.17
N PRO A 73 5.56 4.96 -13.11
CA PRO A 73 4.98 5.24 -14.43
C PRO A 73 3.53 5.74 -14.41
N PHE A 74 2.73 5.27 -13.45
CA PHE A 74 1.30 5.60 -13.40
C PHE A 74 1.07 6.89 -12.63
N ARG A 75 0.51 7.90 -13.33
CA ARG A 75 0.15 9.20 -12.72
C ARG A 75 -0.79 9.03 -11.54
N GLU A 76 -1.78 8.15 -11.67
CA GLU A 76 -2.73 7.84 -10.60
C GLU A 76 -2.01 7.34 -9.34
N THR A 77 -1.06 6.41 -9.49
CA THR A 77 -0.30 5.88 -8.36
C THR A 77 0.60 6.94 -7.72
N ARG A 78 1.19 7.86 -8.51
CA ARG A 78 1.92 9.02 -7.97
C ARG A 78 1.02 9.91 -7.12
N GLU A 79 -0.17 10.24 -7.63
CA GLU A 79 -1.16 11.05 -6.91
C GLU A 79 -1.67 10.36 -5.65
N TYR A 80 -1.91 9.04 -5.72
CA TYR A 80 -2.28 8.22 -4.58
C TYR A 80 -1.21 8.28 -3.48
N LEU A 81 0.07 8.07 -3.83
CA LEU A 81 1.18 8.12 -2.88
C LEU A 81 1.31 9.48 -2.20
N ARG A 82 1.19 10.58 -2.96
CA ARG A 82 1.20 11.94 -2.38
C ARG A 82 0.08 12.13 -1.36
N ARG A 83 -1.13 11.62 -1.65
CA ARG A 83 -2.28 11.69 -0.71
C ARG A 83 -2.05 10.84 0.54
N VAL A 84 -1.55 9.60 0.38
CA VAL A 84 -1.26 8.72 1.52
C VAL A 84 -0.24 9.39 2.45
N ILE A 85 0.88 9.89 1.91
CA ILE A 85 1.91 10.55 2.71
C ILE A 85 1.33 11.78 3.43
N ALA A 86 0.57 12.63 2.72
CA ALA A 86 -0.05 13.80 3.34
C ALA A 86 -1.02 13.43 4.47
N TYR A 87 -1.86 12.41 4.27
CA TYR A 87 -2.81 11.98 5.29
C TYR A 87 -2.13 11.27 6.46
N THR A 88 -1.12 10.43 6.23
CA THR A 88 -0.35 9.79 7.30
C THR A 88 0.23 10.86 8.24
N THR A 89 0.88 11.89 7.71
CA THR A 89 1.40 13.00 8.51
C THR A 89 0.30 13.70 9.33
N ILE A 90 -0.88 13.91 8.74
CA ILE A 90 -2.02 14.52 9.44
C ILE A 90 -2.52 13.59 10.57
N TYR A 91 -2.66 12.29 10.33
CA TYR A 91 -3.17 11.34 11.31
C TYR A 91 -2.18 11.09 12.46
N GLU A 92 -0.87 11.10 12.19
CA GLU A 92 0.17 11.00 13.23
C GLU A 92 0.18 12.19 14.18
N GLN A 93 -0.23 13.37 13.69
CA GLN A 93 -0.32 14.59 14.49
C GLN A 93 -1.65 14.74 15.24
N ARG A 94 -2.62 13.85 14.99
CA ARG A 94 -3.90 13.86 15.71
C ARG A 94 -3.73 13.13 17.05
N PRO A 95 -4.10 13.77 18.17
CA PRO A 95 -3.98 13.20 19.51
C PRO A 95 -4.93 12.02 19.74
#